data_AF-A0A5J4TUF2-F1
#
_entry.id   AF-A0A5J4TUF2-F1
#
_cell.length_a   1.000
_cell.length_b   1.000
_cell.length_c   1.000
_cell.angle_alpha   90.00
_cell.angle_beta   90.00
_cell.angle_gamma   90.00
#
_symmetry.space_group_name_H-M   'P 1'
#
loop_
_entity.id
_entity.type
_entity.pdbx_description
1 polymer ?
#
loop_
_entity_poly.entity_id
_entity_poly.type
_entity_poly.pdbx_seq_one_letter_code
_entity_poly.pdbx_strand_id
1 'polypeptide(L)'
;NNCLWRIDFQKVNGMVSKIPWSKQGDSYLAYDQKKAGMAEFTRLIIRTRELESAVEKIMKEDQIDKKIVFAISKVCGLCHEENDIKKLDTIALMKCGHSFHAECSSAWKSRGLMCPICDEPLKEL
;
A
#
# COMPACT_ATOMS: atom_id res chain seq x y z
N ASN A 1 14.72 11.27 -9.81
CA ASN A 1 14.83 10.29 -8.72
C ASN A 1 13.57 10.25 -7.86
N ASN A 2 12.40 10.38 -8.47
CA ASN A 2 11.15 10.63 -7.77
C ASN A 2 10.26 9.39 -7.78
N CYS A 3 10.00 8.80 -6.63
CA CYS A 3 9.14 7.61 -6.53
C CYS A 3 8.41 7.54 -5.19
N LEU A 4 7.32 6.79 -5.19
CA LEU A 4 6.80 6.21 -3.97
C LEU A 4 7.59 4.94 -3.68
N TRP A 5 7.92 4.73 -2.42
CA TRP A 5 8.56 3.49 -2.01
C TRP A 5 7.97 2.97 -0.71
N ARG A 6 8.10 1.66 -0.52
CA ARG A 6 7.93 1.01 0.78
C ARG A 6 8.81 -0.23 0.86
N ILE A 7 8.98 -0.73 2.07
CA ILE A 7 9.72 -1.95 2.37
C ILE A 7 8.78 -2.97 3.00
N ASP A 8 8.76 -4.16 2.40
CA ASP A 8 8.15 -5.33 2.97
C ASP A 8 9.27 -6.25 3.47
N PHE A 9 9.20 -6.68 4.72
CA PHE A 9 10.15 -7.63 5.28
C PHE A 9 9.44 -8.80 5.94
N GLN A 10 9.94 -10.00 5.67
CA GLN A 10 9.47 -11.24 6.29
C GLN A 10 10.47 -11.66 7.35
N LYS A 11 10.02 -11.78 8.60
CA LYS A 11 10.83 -12.26 9.71
C LYS A 11 11.03 -13.77 9.64
N VAL A 12 12.01 -14.29 10.38
CA VAL A 12 12.32 -15.73 10.46
C VAL A 12 11.14 -16.60 10.90
N ASN A 13 10.19 -16.05 11.66
CA ASN A 13 8.95 -16.74 12.06
C ASN A 13 7.84 -16.69 10.99
N GLY A 14 8.14 -16.21 9.78
CA GLY A 14 7.19 -16.09 8.68
C GLY A 14 6.33 -14.83 8.69
N MET A 15 6.33 -14.05 9.78
CA MET A 15 5.53 -12.82 9.89
C MET A 15 6.02 -11.75 8.92
N VAL A 16 5.10 -11.18 8.14
CA VAL A 16 5.39 -10.09 7.20
C VAL A 16 5.03 -8.75 7.83
N SER A 17 5.94 -7.80 7.75
CA SER A 17 5.71 -6.40 8.13
C SER A 17 5.90 -5.51 6.91
N LYS A 18 5.02 -4.52 6.76
CA LYS A 18 5.01 -3.58 5.64
C LYS A 18 5.09 -2.18 6.23
N ILE A 19 6.10 -1.40 5.86
CA ILE A 19 6.10 0.03 6.22
C ILE A 19 5.10 0.78 5.31
N PRO A 20 4.50 1.88 5.78
CA PRO A 20 3.65 2.72 4.94
C PRO A 20 4.41 3.22 3.70
N TRP A 21 3.66 3.52 2.64
CA TRP A 21 4.26 4.18 1.47
C TRP A 21 4.82 5.53 1.87
N SER A 22 5.97 5.87 1.30
CA SER A 22 6.65 7.14 1.51
C SER A 22 6.94 7.78 0.17
N LYS A 23 6.80 9.10 0.10
CA LYS A 23 7.14 9.90 -1.08
C LYS A 23 8.60 10.32 -0.98
N GLN A 24 9.39 9.95 -1.98
CA GLN A 24 10.78 10.39 -2.09
C GLN A 24 10.93 11.32 -3.29
N GLY A 25 11.44 12.52 -3.02
CA GLY A 25 11.90 13.46 -4.05
C GLY A 25 13.28 13.05 -4.58
N ASP A 26 14.09 14.01 -5.04
CA ASP A 26 15.42 13.73 -5.59
C ASP A 26 16.50 13.39 -4.53
N SER A 27 16.09 12.96 -3.34
CA SER A 27 16.96 12.49 -2.26
C SER A 27 17.00 10.96 -2.20
N TYR A 28 18.08 10.40 -1.65
CA TYR A 28 18.16 8.96 -1.33
C TYR A 28 18.13 8.75 0.18
N LEU A 29 17.56 7.64 0.62
CA LEU A 29 17.64 7.19 2.01
C LEU A 29 18.81 6.21 2.13
N ALA A 30 19.80 6.59 2.94
CA ALA A 30 20.92 5.74 3.30
C ALA A 30 20.70 5.22 4.73
N TYR A 31 20.94 3.92 4.93
CA TYR A 31 20.86 3.28 6.25
C TYR A 31 22.24 3.25 6.90
N ASP A 32 22.33 3.79 8.12
CA ASP A 32 23.52 3.65 8.97
C ASP A 32 23.42 2.32 9.74
N GLN A 33 24.22 1.34 9.32
CA GLN A 33 24.25 0.00 9.92
C GLN A 33 24.53 0.03 11.43
N LYS A 34 25.28 1.02 11.94
CA LYS A 34 25.61 1.10 13.37
C LYS A 34 24.44 1.61 14.23
N LYS A 35 23.46 2.30 13.61
CA LYS A 35 22.31 2.90 14.30
C LYS A 35 21.00 2.15 14.06
N ALA A 36 20.88 1.45 12.93
CA ALA A 36 19.63 0.85 12.49
C ALA A 36 19.24 -0.43 13.24
N GLY A 37 20.17 -1.04 13.99
CA GLY A 37 20.00 -2.37 14.56
C GLY A 37 20.04 -3.46 13.49
N MET A 38 20.28 -4.71 13.91
CA MET A 38 20.15 -5.88 13.04
C MET A 38 18.74 -6.43 13.19
N ALA A 39 17.94 -6.39 12.13
CA ALA A 39 16.68 -7.13 12.07
C ALA A 39 16.93 -8.42 11.26
N GLU A 40 16.67 -9.59 11.86
CA GLU A 40 16.71 -10.84 11.11
C GLU A 40 15.46 -10.98 10.24
N PHE A 41 15.66 -11.02 8.93
CA PHE A 41 14.61 -11.26 7.95
C PHE A 41 15.07 -12.32 6.95
N THR A 42 14.15 -13.16 6.50
CA THR A 42 14.38 -14.14 5.44
C THR A 42 14.21 -13.51 4.06
N ARG A 43 13.41 -12.44 3.97
CA ARG A 43 13.16 -11.72 2.72
C ARG A 43 12.94 -10.24 2.99
N LEU A 44 13.56 -9.39 2.17
CA LEU A 44 13.33 -7.95 2.13
C LEU A 44 13.01 -7.55 0.70
N ILE A 45 11.92 -6.82 0.50
CA ILE A 45 11.46 -6.35 -0.80
C ILE A 45 11.26 -4.85 -0.71
N ILE A 46 12.01 -4.10 -1.52
CA ILE A 46 11.75 -2.68 -1.74
C ILE A 46 10.79 -2.59 -2.93
N ARG A 47 9.62 -1.99 -2.71
CA ARG A 47 8.64 -1.74 -3.75
C ARG A 47 8.70 -0.28 -4.13
N THR A 48 8.67 0.00 -5.43
CA THR A 48 8.61 1.36 -5.96
C THR A 48 7.40 1.53 -6.86
N ARG A 49 6.84 2.75 -6.88
CA ARG A 49 5.76 3.18 -7.77
C ARG A 49 6.00 4.61 -8.22
N GLU A 50 5.35 4.99 -9.31
CA GLU A 50 5.40 6.36 -9.82
C GLU A 50 4.65 7.33 -8.89
N LEU A 51 5.12 8.58 -8.83
CA LEU A 51 4.50 9.59 -7.95
C LEU A 51 3.05 9.91 -8.32
N GLU A 52 2.66 9.76 -9.58
CA GLU A 52 1.29 9.99 -10.04
C GLU A 52 0.27 9.04 -9.39
N SER A 53 0.74 7.88 -8.90
CA SER A 53 -0.10 6.93 -8.15
C SER A 53 -0.32 7.29 -6.68
N ALA A 54 0.30 8.38 -6.21
CA ALA A 54 0.28 8.77 -4.81
C ALA A 54 -1.07 9.37 -4.42
N VAL A 55 -1.66 8.82 -3.37
CA VAL A 55 -2.83 9.40 -2.71
C VAL A 55 -2.54 9.61 -1.25
N GLU A 56 -2.84 10.81 -0.77
CA GLU A 56 -2.64 11.20 0.62
C GLU A 56 -4.02 11.27 1.29
N LYS A 57 -4.22 10.48 2.36
CA LYS A 57 -5.43 10.57 3.18
C LYS A 57 -5.03 10.96 4.61
N ILE A 58 -5.84 11.82 5.22
CA ILE A 58 -5.75 12.13 6.64
C ILE A 58 -6.59 11.11 7.38
N MET A 59 -5.98 10.34 8.25
CA MET A 59 -6.66 9.38 9.12
C MET A 59 -6.59 9.86 10.56
N LYS A 60 -7.71 9.76 11.27
CA LYS A 60 -7.79 10.04 12.70
C LYS A 60 -7.45 8.78 13.46
N GLU A 61 -6.26 8.74 14.05
CA GLU A 61 -5.81 7.68 14.95
C GLU A 61 -5.57 8.35 16.31
N ASP A 62 -6.32 7.96 17.34
CA ASP A 62 -6.22 8.52 18.70
C ASP A 62 -6.30 10.06 18.80
N GLN A 63 -7.22 10.67 18.04
CA GLN A 63 -7.42 12.14 17.96
C GLN A 63 -6.24 12.92 17.34
N ILE A 64 -5.25 12.24 16.77
CA ILE A 64 -4.16 12.86 16.02
C ILE A 64 -4.41 12.65 14.52
N ASP A 65 -4.41 13.76 13.77
CA ASP A 65 -4.49 13.72 12.31
C ASP A 65 -3.16 13.20 11.75
N LYS A 66 -3.18 11.96 11.27
CA LYS A 66 -2.02 11.31 10.66
C LYS A 66 -2.18 11.25 9.15
N LYS A 67 -1.25 11.87 8.44
CA LYS A 67 -1.18 11.81 6.99
C LYS A 67 -0.58 10.47 6.55
N ILE A 68 -1.35 9.66 5.84
CA ILE A 68 -0.89 8.37 5.30
C ILE A 68 -0.87 8.45 3.78
N VAL A 69 0.22 7.99 3.19
CA VAL A 69 0.37 7.90 1.73
C VAL A 69 0.03 6.48 1.28
N PHE A 70 -0.68 6.38 0.17
CA PHE A 70 -1.02 5.14 -0.50
C PHE A 70 -0.60 5.20 -1.96
N ALA A 71 -0.35 4.02 -2.54
CA ALA A 71 -0.10 3.88 -3.97
C ALA A 71 -1.29 3.17 -4.62
N ILE A 72 -1.97 3.84 -5.54
CA ILE A 72 -3.06 3.25 -6.33
C ILE A 72 -2.46 2.51 -7.52
N SER A 73 -2.88 1.26 -7.72
CA SER A 73 -2.53 0.50 -8.93
C SER A 73 -3.17 1.16 -10.16
N LYS A 74 -2.43 1.34 -11.24
CA LYS A 74 -2.99 1.84 -12.52
C LYS A 74 -4.12 0.97 -13.04
N VAL A 75 -4.05 -0.34 -12.81
CA VAL A 75 -5.05 -1.32 -13.27
C VAL A 75 -5.75 -1.95 -12.07
N CYS A 76 -7.07 -2.08 -12.16
CA CYS A 76 -7.89 -2.78 -11.19
C CYS A 76 -7.68 -4.30 -11.31
N GLY A 77 -7.22 -4.95 -10.23
CA GLY A 77 -6.96 -6.40 -10.23
C GLY A 77 -8.21 -7.30 -10.23
N LEU A 78 -9.41 -6.74 -10.43
CA LEU A 78 -10.68 -7.48 -10.45
C LEU A 78 -11.33 -7.50 -11.84
N CYS A 79 -11.38 -6.35 -12.52
CA CYS A 79 -11.92 -6.24 -13.87
C CYS A 79 -10.84 -6.04 -14.95
N HIS A 80 -9.59 -5.79 -14.55
CA HIS A 80 -8.45 -5.49 -15.42
C HIS A 80 -8.54 -4.17 -16.21
N GLU A 81 -9.51 -3.32 -15.89
CA GLU A 81 -9.62 -1.96 -16.44
C GLU A 81 -8.81 -0.94 -15.64
N GLU A 82 -8.50 0.21 -16.25
CA GLU A 82 -7.72 1.27 -15.60
C GLU A 82 -8.48 1.94 -14.44
N ASN A 83 -7.74 2.30 -13.39
CA ASN A 83 -8.24 3.13 -12.30
C ASN A 83 -8.10 4.62 -12.68
N ASP A 84 -9.18 5.39 -12.51
CA ASP A 84 -9.14 6.84 -12.66
C ASP A 84 -8.72 7.50 -11.34
N ILE A 85 -7.40 7.72 -11.16
CA ILE A 85 -6.83 8.33 -9.95
C ILE A 85 -7.39 9.76 -9.72
N LYS A 86 -7.93 10.42 -10.74
CA LYS A 86 -8.56 11.75 -10.59
C LYS A 86 -9.95 11.65 -9.93
N LYS A 87 -10.57 10.47 -9.93
CA LYS A 87 -11.87 10.17 -9.32
C LYS A 87 -11.71 9.17 -8.19
N LEU A 88 -11.08 9.61 -7.10
CA LEU A 88 -10.76 8.77 -5.94
C LEU A 88 -11.99 8.16 -5.26
N ASP A 89 -13.16 8.77 -5.42
CA ASP A 89 -14.46 8.24 -4.96
C ASP A 89 -14.87 6.96 -5.70
N THR A 90 -14.38 6.76 -6.93
CA THR A 90 -14.59 5.53 -7.70
C THR A 90 -13.61 4.42 -7.33
N ILE A 91 -12.66 4.67 -6.42
CA ILE A 91 -11.61 3.72 -6.04
C ILE A 91 -11.76 3.35 -4.57
N ALA A 92 -11.93 2.06 -4.31
CA ALA A 92 -11.87 1.52 -2.97
C ALA A 92 -10.44 1.09 -2.63
N LEU A 93 -9.92 1.66 -1.55
CA LEU A 93 -8.61 1.35 -1.00
C LEU A 93 -8.79 0.41 0.20
N MET A 94 -8.16 -0.76 0.14
CA MET A 94 -8.26 -1.77 1.19
C MET A 94 -7.20 -1.55 2.28
N LYS A 95 -7.50 -1.99 3.51
CA LYS A 95 -6.54 -2.02 4.63
C LYS A 95 -5.31 -2.87 4.35
N CYS A 96 -5.42 -3.89 3.49
CA CYS A 96 -4.27 -4.69 3.03
C CYS A 96 -3.32 -3.91 2.09
N GLY A 97 -3.73 -2.69 1.66
CA GLY A 97 -2.95 -1.76 0.84
C GLY A 97 -3.19 -1.88 -0.66
N HIS A 98 -4.14 -2.72 -1.11
CA HIS A 98 -4.51 -2.86 -2.52
C HIS A 98 -5.71 -1.98 -2.88
N SER A 99 -5.77 -1.52 -4.13
CA SER A 99 -6.82 -0.64 -4.65
C SER A 99 -7.58 -1.30 -5.80
N PHE A 100 -8.89 -1.10 -5.84
CA PHE A 100 -9.79 -1.59 -6.88
C PHE A 100 -10.85 -0.54 -7.19
N HIS A 101 -11.59 -0.65 -8.29
CA HIS A 101 -12.83 0.14 -8.43
C HIS A 101 -13.78 -0.18 -7.28
N ALA A 102 -14.46 0.84 -6.76
CA ALA A 102 -15.36 0.71 -5.62
C ALA A 102 -16.45 -0.34 -5.89
N GLU A 103 -17.08 -0.27 -7.07
CA GLU A 103 -18.09 -1.22 -7.52
C GLU A 103 -17.55 -2.66 -7.61
N CYS A 104 -16.36 -2.82 -8.19
CA CYS A 104 -15.71 -4.14 -8.30
C CYS A 104 -15.43 -4.73 -6.93
N SER A 105 -14.89 -3.93 -6.01
CA SER A 105 -14.58 -4.39 -4.64
C SER A 105 -15.84 -4.77 -3.86
N SER A 106 -16.93 -4.01 -4.02
CA SER A 106 -18.21 -4.27 -3.39
C SER A 106 -18.82 -5.58 -3.89
N ALA A 107 -18.85 -5.78 -5.21
CA ALA A 107 -19.34 -7.01 -5.84
C ALA A 107 -18.47 -8.24 -5.49
N TRP A 108 -17.15 -8.07 -5.34
CA TRP A 108 -16.27 -9.16 -4.93
C TRP A 108 -16.48 -9.55 -3.47
N LYS A 109 -16.59 -8.54 -2.60
CA LYS A 109 -16.81 -8.72 -1.17
C LYS A 109 -18.18 -9.32 -0.86
N SER A 110 -19.23 -8.96 -1.61
CA SER A 110 -20.57 -9.53 -1.41
C SER A 110 -20.63 -11.04 -1.67
N ARG A 111 -19.68 -11.57 -2.46
CA ARG A 111 -19.48 -13.00 -2.70
C ARG A 111 -18.66 -13.70 -1.61
N GLY A 112 -18.25 -12.97 -0.56
CA GLY A 112 -17.44 -13.49 0.55
C GLY A 112 -15.98 -13.78 0.17
N LEU A 113 -15.49 -13.19 -0.93
CA LEU A 113 -14.15 -13.46 -1.43
C LEU A 113 -13.08 -12.56 -0.79
N MET A 114 -11.89 -13.12 -0.63
CA MET A 114 -10.72 -12.42 -0.08
C MET A 114 -10.04 -11.57 -1.15
N CYS A 115 -9.11 -10.71 -0.74
CA CYS A 115 -8.30 -9.93 -1.67
C CYS A 115 -7.51 -10.86 -2.61
N PRO A 116 -7.71 -10.80 -3.94
CA PRO A 116 -7.07 -11.74 -4.88
C PRO A 116 -5.55 -11.56 -5.00
N ILE A 117 -4.98 -10.53 -4.37
CA ILE A 117 -3.54 -10.21 -4.45
C ILE A 117 -2.79 -10.72 -3.21
N CYS A 118 -3.45 -10.90 -2.06
CA CYS A 118 -2.77 -11.24 -0.81
C CYS A 118 -3.59 -12.07 0.18
N ASP A 119 -4.80 -12.50 -0.20
CA ASP A 119 -5.70 -13.32 0.60
C ASP A 119 -6.13 -12.71 1.95
N GLU A 120 -5.89 -11.41 2.18
CA GLU A 120 -6.42 -10.68 3.33
C GLU A 120 -7.90 -10.26 3.10
N PRO A 121 -8.72 -10.09 4.15
CA PRO A 121 -10.11 -9.65 4.00
C PRO A 121 -10.23 -8.28 3.31
N LEU A 122 -11.20 -8.14 2.40
CA LEU A 122 -11.55 -6.84 1.77
C LEU A 122 -12.25 -5.92 2.78
N LYS A 123 -11.45 -5.26 3.60
CA LYS A 123 -11.87 -4.19 4.50
C LYS A 123 -11.38 -2.87 3.90
N GLU A 124 -12.32 -2.02 3.50
CA GLU A 124 -12.01 -0.65 3.08
C GLU A 124 -11.36 0.13 4.23
N LEU A 125 -10.49 1.06 3.84
CA LEU A 125 -9.77 1.95 4.75
C LEU A 125 -10.68 2.99 5.37
#